data_AF-A0AA39KCZ8-F1
#
_entry.id   AF-A0AA39KCZ8-F1
#
_cell.length_a   1.000
_cell.length_b   1.000
_cell.length_c   1.000
_cell.angle_alpha   90.00
_cell.angle_beta   90.00
_cell.angle_gamma   90.00
#
_symmetry.space_group_name_H-M   'P 1'
#
loop_
_entity.id
_entity.type
_entity.pdbx_description
1 polymer ?
#
loop_
_entity_poly.entity_id
_entity_poly.type
_entity_poly.pdbx_seq_one_letter_code
_entity_poly.pdbx_strand_id
1 'polypeptide(L)'
;MKTLLRGKKAMGPLDVLAQRETERFRARSLSQHGRANDLGGLDPKLIEHYSVSVATHPDNASSNRYVDIHPYNRTAVLAGGSRYLNASWILELHGGKWWVATQAPLPDTANAFLSFIMNPITTPASRHHCRIRTIVQLTRHSEAGRVKAHPYFPSIVGQSAVLEAGDAGAAPLKVTTLKVEDIREASCIKTTVSVSTISGSQTHVFQHLLYGAWPDHGVPSHADRSTLLSFLLLVDRVNREGFADDPPIVAGCSAGVGRTGAFIALSSLLRSRKVLSPAKEPSPPQVLPPSPIGPLPKSVENDAVVKEIDSLREQRPGMVQRDEQVRLIYEVLQDATERR
;
A
#
# COMPACT_ATOMS: atom_id res chain seq x y z
N MET A 1 2.85 48.47 26.89
CA MET A 1 2.96 47.00 27.06
C MET A 1 1.57 46.36 26.93
N LYS A 2 1.17 45.93 25.74
CA LYS A 2 0.11 44.94 25.54
C LYS A 2 0.65 43.94 24.54
N THR A 3 1.34 42.93 25.05
CA THR A 3 1.83 41.80 24.27
C THR A 3 0.61 41.05 23.76
N LEU A 4 0.37 41.13 22.46
CA LEU A 4 -0.65 40.36 21.75
C LEU A 4 -0.32 38.87 21.95
N LEU A 5 -0.99 38.22 22.89
CA LEU A 5 -1.09 36.76 22.94
C LEU A 5 -1.87 36.33 21.69
N ARG A 6 -1.18 36.19 20.56
CA ARG A 6 -1.68 35.40 19.43
C ARG A 6 -1.79 33.97 19.96
N GLY A 7 -3.00 33.59 20.39
CA GLY A 7 -3.31 32.20 20.70
C GLY A 7 -2.88 31.35 19.51
N LYS A 8 -2.03 30.35 19.74
CA LYS A 8 -1.70 29.34 18.72
C LYS A 8 -3.02 28.73 18.29
N LYS A 9 -3.46 29.04 17.06
CA LYS A 9 -4.64 28.44 16.44
C LYS A 9 -4.49 26.92 16.55
N ALA A 10 -5.50 26.23 17.07
CA ALA A 10 -5.48 24.77 17.13
C ALA A 10 -5.26 24.23 15.70
N MET A 11 -4.28 23.36 15.54
CA MET A 11 -3.93 22.80 14.23
C MET A 11 -5.04 21.88 13.74
N GLY A 12 -5.42 22.02 12.47
CA GLY A 12 -6.42 21.17 11.85
C GLY A 12 -5.88 19.78 11.48
N PRO A 13 -6.75 18.86 11.05
CA PRO A 13 -6.36 17.51 10.59
C PRO A 13 -5.18 17.48 9.61
N LEU A 14 -5.22 18.34 8.57
CA LEU A 14 -4.18 18.38 7.54
C LEU A 14 -2.83 18.89 8.09
N ASP A 15 -2.87 19.93 8.93
CA ASP A 15 -1.67 20.51 9.54
C ASP A 15 -0.97 19.48 10.45
N VAL A 16 -1.75 18.76 11.26
CA VAL A 16 -1.21 17.70 12.14
C VAL A 16 -0.54 16.59 11.32
N LEU A 17 -1.22 16.10 10.29
CA LEU A 17 -0.69 15.04 9.42
C LEU A 17 0.60 15.50 8.71
N ALA A 18 0.64 16.73 8.21
CA ALA A 18 1.79 17.31 7.53
C ALA A 18 2.99 17.52 8.47
N GLN A 19 2.74 18.05 9.67
CA GLN A 19 3.79 18.24 10.68
C GLN A 19 4.42 16.89 11.06
N ARG A 20 3.60 15.90 11.39
CA ARG A 20 4.08 14.57 11.80
C ARG A 20 4.84 13.87 10.69
N GLU A 21 4.40 14.02 9.44
CA GLU A 21 5.15 13.49 8.28
C GLU A 21 6.49 14.20 8.08
N THR A 22 6.59 15.49 8.40
CA THR A 22 7.86 16.23 8.40
C THR A 22 8.84 15.69 9.44
N GLU A 23 8.34 15.35 10.64
CA GLU A 23 9.16 14.73 11.69
C GLU A 23 9.67 13.34 11.25
N ARG A 24 8.80 12.50 10.68
CA ARG A 24 9.20 11.20 10.09
C ARG A 24 10.20 11.37 8.96
N PHE A 25 10.01 12.36 8.09
CA PHE A 25 10.90 12.66 6.98
C PHE A 25 12.30 13.03 7.48
N ARG A 26 12.39 13.92 8.48
CA ARG A 26 13.66 14.31 9.07
C ARG A 26 14.40 13.11 9.65
N ALA A 27 13.72 12.25 10.40
CA ALA A 27 14.32 11.03 10.95
C ALA A 27 14.81 10.06 9.86
N ARG A 28 13.96 9.72 8.88
CA ARG A 28 14.34 8.77 7.82
C ARG A 28 15.43 9.31 6.89
N SER A 29 15.49 10.62 6.66
CA SER A 29 16.53 11.22 5.81
C SER A 29 17.95 11.01 6.36
N LEU A 30 18.10 10.88 7.68
CA LEU A 30 19.37 10.61 8.35
C LEU A 30 19.76 9.13 8.30
N SER A 31 18.81 8.23 8.04
CA SER A 31 19.07 6.78 7.92
C SER A 31 19.52 6.34 6.53
N GLN A 32 19.48 7.24 5.54
CA GLN A 32 19.84 6.90 4.16
C GLN A 32 21.32 6.52 4.07
N HIS A 33 21.61 5.50 3.26
CA HIS A 33 22.99 5.03 3.05
C HIS A 33 23.91 6.19 2.63
N GLY A 34 25.10 6.27 3.25
CA GLY A 34 26.08 7.33 2.99
C GLY A 34 25.82 8.67 3.71
N ARG A 35 24.78 8.80 4.53
CA ARG A 35 24.45 10.06 5.26
C ARG A 35 24.67 10.03 6.78
N ALA A 36 25.37 9.00 7.29
CA ALA A 36 25.58 8.79 8.73
C ALA A 36 26.37 9.90 9.45
N ASN A 37 27.06 10.80 8.73
CA ASN A 37 27.93 11.82 9.33
C ASN A 37 27.20 13.12 9.73
N ASP A 38 25.91 13.28 9.40
CA ASP A 38 25.09 14.45 9.75
C ASP A 38 24.09 14.13 10.87
N LEU A 39 24.56 13.51 11.98
CA LEU A 39 23.73 13.26 13.17
C LEU A 39 23.38 14.58 13.88
N GLY A 40 22.52 15.38 13.26
CA GLY A 40 21.97 16.61 13.80
C GLY A 40 21.02 16.34 14.95
N GLY A 41 21.57 16.04 16.13
CA GLY A 41 20.91 16.09 17.45
C GLY A 41 19.61 15.31 17.64
N LEU A 42 19.18 14.47 16.69
CA LEU A 42 17.98 13.64 16.79
C LEU A 42 18.28 12.35 17.56
N ASP A 43 17.29 11.87 18.31
CA ASP A 43 17.39 10.61 19.05
C ASP A 43 17.70 9.43 18.09
N PRO A 44 18.80 8.69 18.29
CA PRO A 44 19.13 7.51 17.49
C PRO A 44 18.00 6.49 17.40
N LYS A 45 17.17 6.34 18.44
CA LYS A 45 16.00 5.43 18.41
C LYS A 45 14.95 5.87 17.40
N LEU A 46 14.78 7.18 17.22
CA LEU A 46 13.86 7.76 16.24
C LEU A 46 14.35 7.49 14.81
N ILE A 47 15.66 7.64 14.58
CA ILE A 47 16.30 7.36 13.29
C ILE A 47 16.16 5.88 12.94
N GLU A 48 16.45 4.98 13.89
CA GLU A 48 16.33 3.54 13.70
C GLU A 48 14.87 3.13 13.42
N HIS A 49 13.92 3.66 14.19
CA HIS A 49 12.50 3.34 14.02
C HIS A 49 11.96 3.69 12.62
N TYR A 50 12.43 4.80 12.04
CA TYR A 50 12.05 5.26 10.71
C TYR A 50 13.11 4.96 9.64
N SER A 51 14.01 4.02 9.91
CA SER A 51 15.13 3.71 9.02
C SER A 51 14.66 3.20 7.67
N VAL A 52 15.28 3.68 6.60
CA VAL A 52 15.10 3.24 5.21
C VAL A 52 16.42 2.73 4.60
N SER A 53 17.41 2.44 5.46
CA SER A 53 18.78 2.15 5.03
C SER A 53 18.88 0.99 4.04
N VAL A 54 18.07 -0.07 4.21
CA VAL A 54 18.05 -1.25 3.32
C VAL A 54 17.61 -0.84 1.91
N ALA A 55 16.55 -0.05 1.81
CA ALA A 55 16.02 0.41 0.53
C ALA A 55 16.98 1.35 -0.21
N THR A 56 17.78 2.11 0.54
CA THR A 56 18.79 3.03 -0.02
C THR A 56 20.16 2.40 -0.24
N HIS A 57 20.34 1.12 0.11
CA HIS A 57 21.59 0.42 -0.15
C HIS A 57 21.86 0.40 -1.67
N PRO A 58 23.10 0.60 -2.14
CA PRO A 58 23.43 0.62 -3.57
C PRO A 58 22.87 -0.58 -4.35
N ASP A 59 22.95 -1.77 -3.76
CA ASP A 59 22.44 -3.03 -4.36
C ASP A 59 20.92 -3.02 -4.61
N ASN A 60 20.16 -2.23 -3.84
CA ASN A 60 18.70 -2.15 -3.94
C ASN A 60 18.22 -0.90 -4.67
N ALA A 61 19.10 0.06 -4.96
CA ALA A 61 18.73 1.38 -5.48
C ALA A 61 17.97 1.28 -6.83
N SER A 62 18.39 0.37 -7.72
CA SER A 62 17.75 0.10 -9.02
C SER A 62 16.38 -0.55 -8.90
N SER A 63 16.07 -1.16 -7.75
CA SER A 63 14.76 -1.78 -7.48
C SER A 63 13.69 -0.76 -7.06
N ASN A 64 14.07 0.51 -6.86
CA ASN A 64 13.15 1.59 -6.51
C ASN A 64 12.70 2.35 -7.75
N ARG A 65 11.38 2.42 -7.98
CA ARG A 65 10.81 3.22 -9.08
C ARG A 65 11.04 4.71 -8.88
N TYR A 66 11.05 5.16 -7.63
CA TYR A 66 11.25 6.54 -7.23
C TYR A 66 12.33 6.61 -6.16
N VAL A 67 13.31 7.48 -6.39
CA VAL A 67 14.50 7.65 -5.54
C VAL A 67 14.19 8.24 -4.15
N ASP A 68 12.98 8.73 -3.95
CA ASP A 68 12.52 9.39 -2.72
C ASP A 68 11.42 8.62 -1.99
N ILE A 69 10.97 7.47 -2.53
CA ILE A 69 9.92 6.63 -1.94
C ILE A 69 10.48 5.28 -1.55
N HIS A 70 10.69 5.09 -0.25
CA HIS A 70 11.29 3.89 0.31
C HIS A 70 10.42 3.28 1.42
N PRO A 71 10.36 1.94 1.56
CA PRO A 71 9.75 1.31 2.72
C PRO A 71 10.63 1.50 3.96
N TYR A 72 10.01 1.55 5.14
CA TYR A 72 10.75 1.42 6.40
C TYR A 72 11.30 -0.01 6.53
N ASN A 73 12.51 -0.14 7.07
CA ASN A 73 13.15 -1.44 7.31
C ASN A 73 12.23 -2.38 8.12
N ARG A 74 11.61 -1.87 9.19
CA ARG A 74 10.79 -2.64 10.13
C ARG A 74 9.49 -3.21 9.56
N THR A 75 8.98 -2.66 8.47
CA THR A 75 7.76 -3.13 7.81
C THR A 75 8.03 -3.64 6.40
N ALA A 76 9.28 -3.65 5.94
CA ALA A 76 9.64 -4.05 4.60
C ALA A 76 9.20 -5.50 4.33
N VAL A 77 8.72 -5.74 3.11
CA VAL A 77 8.42 -7.09 2.61
C VAL A 77 9.67 -7.65 1.94
N LEU A 78 9.98 -8.91 2.22
CA LEU A 78 11.05 -9.65 1.56
C LEU A 78 10.46 -10.78 0.71
N ALA A 79 10.79 -10.83 -0.58
CA ALA A 79 10.44 -11.93 -1.45
C ALA A 79 11.35 -13.14 -1.15
N GLY A 80 10.74 -14.31 -0.93
CA GLY A 80 11.49 -15.53 -0.58
C GLY A 80 12.30 -15.42 0.72
N GLY A 81 11.96 -14.46 1.60
CA GLY A 81 12.62 -14.24 2.89
C GLY A 81 13.91 -13.43 2.85
N SER A 82 14.46 -13.10 1.68
CA SER A 82 15.74 -12.39 1.58
C SER A 82 15.79 -11.31 0.50
N ARG A 83 15.01 -11.42 -0.57
CA ARG A 83 15.09 -10.49 -1.71
C ARG A 83 14.29 -9.23 -1.43
N TYR A 84 14.92 -8.08 -1.66
CA TYR A 84 14.32 -6.78 -1.47
C TYR A 84 13.13 -6.55 -2.41
N LEU A 85 12.04 -5.99 -1.87
CA LEU A 85 10.96 -5.38 -2.62
C LEU A 85 10.66 -4.01 -2.03
N ASN A 86 10.39 -3.02 -2.87
CA ASN A 86 9.82 -1.76 -2.41
C ASN A 86 8.33 -1.96 -2.07
N ALA A 87 8.10 -2.54 -0.90
CA ALA A 87 6.81 -2.92 -0.38
C ALA A 87 6.84 -2.91 1.15
N SER A 88 5.70 -2.66 1.77
CA SER A 88 5.54 -2.62 3.22
C SER A 88 4.32 -3.43 3.64
N TRP A 89 4.44 -4.20 4.71
CA TRP A 89 3.31 -4.72 5.47
C TRP A 89 2.56 -3.55 6.10
N ILE A 90 1.23 -3.58 5.97
CA ILE A 90 0.33 -2.55 6.49
C ILE A 90 -0.81 -3.24 7.24
N LEU A 91 -1.04 -2.88 8.49
CA LEU A 91 -2.21 -3.24 9.27
C LEU A 91 -3.17 -2.05 9.31
N GLU A 92 -4.42 -2.29 8.93
CA GLU A 92 -5.53 -1.35 9.12
C GLU A 92 -5.72 -1.04 10.61
N LEU A 93 -5.77 0.24 11.00
CA LEU A 93 -5.96 0.60 12.41
C LEU A 93 -7.39 0.26 12.88
N HIS A 94 -8.39 0.65 12.10
CA HIS A 94 -9.80 0.46 12.45
C HIS A 94 -10.40 -0.85 11.94
N GLY A 95 -9.88 -1.39 10.82
CA GLY A 95 -10.38 -2.61 10.21
C GLY A 95 -9.64 -3.90 10.62
N GLY A 96 -8.43 -3.80 11.17
CA GLY A 96 -7.65 -4.94 11.67
C GLY A 96 -7.17 -5.93 10.60
N LYS A 97 -7.31 -5.61 9.31
CA LYS A 97 -6.85 -6.45 8.19
C LYS A 97 -5.41 -6.11 7.79
N TRP A 98 -4.64 -7.14 7.44
CA TRP A 98 -3.29 -6.97 6.86
C TRP A 98 -3.35 -6.74 5.34
N TRP A 99 -2.42 -5.93 4.87
CA TRP A 99 -2.20 -5.53 3.49
C TRP A 99 -0.71 -5.52 3.17
N VAL A 100 -0.40 -5.50 1.88
CA VAL A 100 0.93 -5.16 1.37
C VAL A 100 0.79 -3.94 0.46
N ALA A 101 1.38 -2.81 0.85
CA ALA A 101 1.45 -1.61 0.02
C ALA A 101 2.77 -1.59 -0.75
N THR A 102 2.72 -1.48 -2.08
CA THR A 102 3.92 -1.58 -2.93
C THR A 102 3.89 -0.62 -4.12
N GLN A 103 5.06 -0.26 -4.63
CA GLN A 103 5.18 0.42 -5.92
C GLN A 103 4.69 -0.46 -7.08
N ALA A 104 4.39 0.14 -8.22
CA ALA A 104 4.21 -0.63 -9.45
C ALA A 104 5.53 -1.32 -9.82
N PRO A 105 5.56 -2.64 -10.05
CA PRO A 105 6.77 -3.36 -10.41
C PRO A 105 7.50 -2.72 -11.60
N LEU A 106 8.83 -2.74 -11.53
CA LEU A 106 9.73 -2.46 -12.64
C LEU A 106 9.94 -3.76 -13.45
N PRO A 107 10.44 -3.68 -14.69
CA PRO A 107 10.78 -4.89 -15.46
C PRO A 107 11.68 -5.84 -14.67
N ASP A 108 12.73 -5.30 -14.05
CA ASP A 108 13.72 -6.07 -13.31
C ASP A 108 13.20 -6.59 -11.96
N THR A 109 12.15 -5.98 -11.40
CA THR A 109 11.55 -6.41 -10.13
C THR A 109 10.28 -7.26 -10.32
N ALA A 110 9.83 -7.49 -11.55
CA ALA A 110 8.57 -8.19 -11.83
C ALA A 110 8.63 -9.66 -11.39
N ASN A 111 9.76 -10.34 -11.63
CA ASN A 111 9.99 -11.71 -11.17
C ASN A 111 9.96 -11.79 -9.63
N ALA A 112 10.66 -10.89 -8.94
CA ALA A 112 10.68 -10.82 -7.48
C ALA A 112 9.28 -10.59 -6.90
N PHE A 113 8.53 -9.66 -7.51
CA PHE A 113 7.14 -9.37 -7.14
C PHE A 113 6.26 -10.62 -7.27
N LEU A 114 6.26 -11.28 -8.44
CA LEU A 114 5.43 -12.48 -8.64
C LEU A 114 5.90 -13.70 -7.84
N SER A 115 7.19 -13.80 -7.53
CA SER A 115 7.71 -14.80 -6.58
C SER A 115 7.09 -14.62 -5.19
N PHE A 116 6.94 -13.37 -4.72
CA PHE A 116 6.24 -13.07 -3.47
C PHE A 116 4.76 -13.46 -3.53
N ILE A 117 4.08 -13.25 -4.66
CA ILE A 117 2.67 -13.62 -4.85
C ILE A 117 2.48 -15.15 -4.87
N MET A 118 3.37 -15.88 -5.56
CA MET A 118 3.27 -17.33 -5.77
C MET A 118 3.59 -18.15 -4.50
N ASN A 119 4.49 -17.64 -3.66
CA ASN A 119 4.97 -18.36 -2.49
C ASN A 119 4.07 -18.19 -1.26
N PRO A 120 4.03 -19.18 -0.36
CA PRO A 120 3.40 -19.01 0.94
C PRO A 120 4.02 -17.83 1.70
N ILE A 121 3.17 -17.05 2.36
CA ILE A 121 3.55 -15.91 3.20
C ILE A 121 3.05 -16.13 4.63
N THR A 122 3.71 -15.49 5.57
CA THR A 122 3.27 -15.37 6.96
C THR A 122 3.12 -13.89 7.26
N THR A 123 1.95 -13.46 7.74
CA THR A 123 1.78 -12.07 8.17
C THR A 123 2.54 -11.82 9.47
N PRO A 124 2.99 -10.58 9.76
CA PRO A 124 3.81 -10.30 10.94
C PRO A 124 3.21 -10.74 12.29
N ALA A 125 1.88 -10.90 12.39
CA ALA A 125 1.18 -11.30 13.60
C ALA A 125 0.49 -12.68 13.52
N SER A 126 0.58 -13.41 12.41
CA SER A 126 -0.06 -14.73 12.25
C SER A 126 0.95 -15.86 12.33
N ARG A 127 0.48 -17.03 12.78
CA ARG A 127 1.21 -18.31 12.71
C ARG A 127 0.80 -19.16 11.51
N HIS A 128 -0.19 -18.70 10.74
CA HIS A 128 -0.73 -19.43 9.60
C HIS A 128 -0.11 -18.94 8.29
N HIS A 129 0.28 -19.90 7.46
CA HIS A 129 0.71 -19.62 6.10
C HIS A 129 -0.50 -19.43 5.19
N CYS A 130 -0.45 -18.42 4.34
CA CYS A 130 -1.44 -18.20 3.29
C CYS A 130 -0.73 -17.81 1.98
N ARG A 131 -1.47 -17.56 0.91
CA ARG A 131 -0.92 -17.00 -0.34
C ARG A 131 -1.69 -15.74 -0.71
N ILE A 132 -1.00 -14.77 -1.33
CA ILE A 132 -1.68 -13.61 -1.89
C ILE A 132 -2.57 -14.08 -3.03
N ARG A 133 -3.85 -13.74 -2.99
CA ARG A 133 -4.82 -14.09 -4.04
C ARG A 133 -5.38 -12.90 -4.79
N THR A 134 -5.19 -11.69 -4.26
CA THR A 134 -5.76 -10.47 -4.83
C THR A 134 -4.71 -9.37 -4.86
N ILE A 135 -4.56 -8.77 -6.04
CA ILE A 135 -3.72 -7.61 -6.30
C ILE A 135 -4.62 -6.47 -6.79
N VAL A 136 -4.47 -5.30 -6.19
CA VAL A 136 -5.17 -4.08 -6.55
C VAL A 136 -4.19 -3.11 -7.19
N GLN A 137 -4.49 -2.69 -8.42
CA GLN A 137 -3.75 -1.66 -9.14
C GLN A 137 -4.59 -0.40 -9.30
N LEU A 138 -4.06 0.73 -8.83
CA LEU A 138 -4.76 2.02 -8.75
C LEU A 138 -4.20 3.07 -9.73
N THR A 139 -3.47 2.63 -10.75
CA THR A 139 -2.88 3.48 -11.78
C THR A 139 -2.88 2.76 -13.12
N ARG A 140 -3.06 3.52 -14.20
CA ARG A 140 -2.88 2.99 -15.55
C ARG A 140 -1.38 2.85 -15.86
N HIS A 141 -1.03 2.15 -16.93
CA HIS A 141 0.37 1.99 -17.32
C HIS A 141 1.06 3.32 -17.66
N SER A 142 0.33 4.22 -18.31
CA SER A 142 0.78 5.57 -18.65
C SER A 142 -0.29 6.59 -18.29
N GLU A 143 0.14 7.72 -17.73
CA GLU A 143 -0.71 8.85 -17.37
C GLU A 143 0.06 10.15 -17.67
N ALA A 144 -0.60 11.10 -18.33
CA ALA A 144 0.01 12.36 -18.81
C ALA A 144 1.35 12.16 -19.55
N GLY A 145 1.45 11.11 -20.36
CA GLY A 145 2.66 10.78 -21.14
C GLY A 145 3.81 10.18 -20.32
N ARG A 146 3.61 9.91 -19.02
CA ARG A 146 4.63 9.31 -18.15
C ARG A 146 4.26 7.87 -17.80
N VAL A 147 5.24 6.98 -17.88
CA VAL A 147 5.08 5.59 -17.43
C VAL A 147 4.91 5.56 -15.91
N LYS A 148 3.78 5.02 -15.45
CA LYS A 148 3.44 4.87 -14.03
C LYS A 148 3.56 3.43 -13.56
N ALA A 149 3.31 2.47 -14.45
CA ALA A 149 3.38 1.04 -14.15
C ALA A 149 3.77 0.24 -15.41
N HIS A 150 4.66 -0.74 -15.25
CA HIS A 150 4.98 -1.67 -16.33
C HIS A 150 4.06 -2.90 -16.25
N PRO A 151 3.63 -3.48 -17.38
CA PRO A 151 2.95 -4.77 -17.36
C PRO A 151 3.92 -5.86 -16.87
N TYR A 152 3.40 -6.78 -16.05
CA TYR A 152 4.15 -7.94 -15.53
C TYR A 152 3.42 -9.27 -15.83
N PHE A 153 2.40 -9.21 -16.68
CA PHE A 153 1.71 -10.36 -17.28
C PHE A 153 1.20 -9.95 -18.68
N PRO A 154 0.98 -10.91 -19.61
CA PRO A 154 0.45 -10.61 -20.94
C PRO A 154 -0.96 -10.00 -20.89
N SER A 155 -1.29 -9.06 -21.78
CA SER A 155 -2.64 -8.46 -21.80
C SER A 155 -3.71 -9.34 -22.47
N ILE A 156 -3.28 -10.34 -23.25
CA ILE A 156 -4.17 -11.17 -24.07
C ILE A 156 -4.41 -12.52 -23.40
N VAL A 157 -5.68 -12.93 -23.34
CA VAL A 157 -6.09 -14.23 -22.79
C VAL A 157 -5.41 -15.38 -23.56
N GLY A 158 -4.87 -16.34 -22.82
CA GLY A 158 -4.13 -17.49 -23.35
C GLY A 158 -2.65 -17.22 -23.61
N GLN A 159 -2.21 -15.95 -23.69
CA GLN A 159 -0.80 -15.66 -23.89
C GLN A 159 0.00 -15.89 -22.61
N SER A 160 1.25 -16.32 -22.83
CA SER A 160 2.24 -16.53 -21.77
C SER A 160 3.48 -15.70 -22.03
N ALA A 161 4.12 -15.23 -20.97
CA ALA A 161 5.44 -14.62 -20.99
C ALA A 161 6.35 -15.31 -19.97
N VAL A 162 7.65 -15.29 -20.24
CA VAL A 162 8.68 -15.70 -19.27
C VAL A 162 9.27 -14.44 -18.66
N LEU A 163 9.29 -14.37 -17.33
CA LEU A 163 9.94 -13.33 -16.56
C LEU A 163 11.25 -13.86 -16.01
N GLU A 164 12.35 -13.42 -16.62
CA GLU A 164 13.70 -13.69 -16.12
C GLU A 164 13.89 -13.08 -14.74
N ALA A 165 14.74 -13.70 -13.93
CA ALA A 165 15.10 -13.14 -12.64
C ALA A 165 16.33 -12.25 -12.78
N GLY A 166 16.24 -11.01 -12.28
CA GLY A 166 17.35 -10.05 -12.31
C GLY A 166 18.52 -10.41 -11.38
N ASP A 167 18.30 -11.32 -10.41
CA ASP A 167 19.29 -11.70 -9.40
C ASP A 167 19.91 -13.07 -9.71
N ALA A 168 21.22 -13.19 -9.48
CA ALA A 168 21.94 -14.44 -9.65
C ALA A 168 21.38 -15.55 -8.73
N GLY A 169 20.84 -16.62 -9.34
CA GLY A 169 20.33 -17.81 -8.64
C GLY A 169 18.81 -17.88 -8.47
N ALA A 170 18.08 -16.86 -8.90
CA ALA A 170 16.62 -16.87 -8.88
C ALA A 170 16.04 -17.55 -10.14
N ALA A 171 15.01 -18.39 -9.96
CA ALA A 171 14.41 -19.10 -11.08
C ALA A 171 13.48 -18.18 -11.92
N PRO A 172 13.49 -18.32 -13.26
CA PRO A 172 12.52 -17.65 -14.11
C PRO A 172 11.10 -18.14 -13.84
N LEU A 173 10.12 -17.27 -14.09
CA LEU A 173 8.70 -17.58 -13.93
C LEU A 173 7.97 -17.52 -15.26
N LYS A 174 7.02 -18.44 -15.47
CA LYS A 174 6.05 -18.36 -16.56
C LYS A 174 4.78 -17.71 -16.02
N VAL A 175 4.26 -16.72 -16.76
CA VAL A 175 3.06 -15.99 -16.40
C VAL A 175 2.08 -16.03 -17.56
N THR A 176 0.84 -16.45 -17.29
CA THR A 176 -0.21 -16.63 -18.30
C THR A 176 -1.48 -15.92 -17.88
N THR A 177 -2.08 -15.19 -18.82
CA THR A 177 -3.38 -14.54 -18.59
C THR A 177 -4.50 -15.50 -18.93
N LEU A 178 -5.29 -15.87 -17.93
CA LEU A 178 -6.33 -16.89 -18.05
C LEU A 178 -7.70 -16.30 -18.41
N LYS A 179 -8.01 -15.11 -17.89
CA LYS A 179 -9.31 -14.46 -18.10
C LYS A 179 -9.18 -12.95 -17.91
N VAL A 180 -9.95 -12.18 -18.67
CA VAL A 180 -10.10 -10.72 -18.49
C VAL A 180 -11.59 -10.40 -18.47
N GLU A 181 -12.03 -9.60 -17.49
CA GLU A 181 -13.42 -9.20 -17.29
C GLU A 181 -13.49 -7.68 -17.07
N ASP A 182 -14.39 -7.00 -17.79
CA ASP A 182 -14.71 -5.59 -17.58
C ASP A 182 -15.91 -5.46 -16.64
N ILE A 183 -15.66 -4.99 -15.41
CA ILE A 183 -16.66 -4.79 -14.36
C ILE A 183 -16.96 -3.30 -14.29
N ARG A 184 -17.91 -2.87 -15.13
CA ARG A 184 -18.21 -1.46 -15.40
C ARG A 184 -18.69 -0.70 -14.17
N GLU A 185 -19.48 -1.34 -13.31
CA GLU A 185 -20.05 -0.74 -12.10
C GLU A 185 -18.98 -0.35 -11.07
N ALA A 186 -17.79 -0.96 -11.17
CA ALA A 186 -16.64 -0.71 -10.34
C ALA A 186 -15.49 -0.03 -11.11
N SER A 187 -15.72 0.40 -12.36
CA SER A 187 -14.68 0.92 -13.27
C SER A 187 -13.42 0.04 -13.27
N CYS A 188 -13.60 -1.28 -13.26
CA CYS A 188 -12.56 -2.24 -12.94
C CYS A 188 -12.33 -3.23 -14.08
N ILE A 189 -11.06 -3.39 -14.50
CA ILE A 189 -10.64 -4.55 -15.28
C ILE A 189 -10.12 -5.61 -14.31
N LYS A 190 -10.81 -6.74 -14.24
CA LYS A 190 -10.40 -7.91 -13.43
C LYS A 190 -9.75 -8.95 -14.33
N THR A 191 -8.51 -9.32 -14.02
CA THR A 191 -7.73 -10.31 -14.75
C THR A 191 -7.39 -11.49 -13.85
N THR A 192 -7.72 -12.70 -14.29
CA THR A 192 -7.23 -13.93 -13.65
C THR A 192 -5.88 -14.30 -14.26
N VAL A 193 -4.85 -14.36 -13.43
CA VAL A 193 -3.46 -14.61 -13.86
C VAL A 193 -2.92 -15.86 -13.20
N SER A 194 -2.28 -16.73 -13.98
CA SER A 194 -1.49 -17.85 -13.49
C SER A 194 -0.02 -17.50 -13.51
N VAL A 195 0.68 -17.76 -12.41
CA VAL A 195 2.14 -17.73 -12.33
C VAL A 195 2.63 -19.13 -11.96
N SER A 196 3.69 -19.59 -12.63
CA SER A 196 4.31 -20.88 -12.34
C SER A 196 5.83 -20.83 -12.48
N THR A 197 6.50 -21.83 -11.90
CA THR A 197 7.86 -22.18 -12.33
C THR A 197 7.85 -22.62 -13.79
N ILE A 198 8.99 -22.55 -14.48
CA ILE A 198 9.10 -23.01 -15.88
C ILE A 198 8.75 -24.50 -16.03
N SER A 199 9.13 -25.32 -15.05
CA SER A 199 8.79 -26.75 -15.00
C SER A 199 7.31 -27.00 -14.69
N GLY A 200 6.56 -26.00 -14.24
CA GLY A 200 5.18 -26.13 -13.78
C GLY A 200 5.04 -26.80 -12.41
N SER A 201 6.14 -27.13 -11.72
CA SER A 201 6.14 -27.80 -10.41
C SER A 201 5.42 -27.02 -9.32
N GLN A 202 5.42 -25.70 -9.42
CA GLN A 202 4.64 -24.80 -8.57
C GLN A 202 3.84 -23.88 -9.47
N THR A 203 2.54 -23.81 -9.23
CA THR A 203 1.62 -22.92 -9.93
C THR A 203 0.70 -22.25 -8.91
N HIS A 204 0.44 -20.97 -9.11
CA HIS A 204 -0.48 -20.20 -8.30
C HIS A 204 -1.33 -19.29 -9.20
N VAL A 205 -2.63 -19.20 -8.89
CA VAL A 205 -3.57 -18.35 -9.63
C VAL A 205 -4.03 -17.23 -8.70
N PHE A 206 -3.95 -15.99 -9.18
CA PHE A 206 -4.38 -14.80 -8.46
C PHE A 206 -5.28 -13.91 -9.32
N GLN A 207 -5.98 -13.01 -8.65
CA GLN A 207 -6.87 -12.01 -9.25
C GLN A 207 -6.16 -10.66 -9.23
N HIS A 208 -6.02 -10.04 -10.40
CA HIS A 208 -5.53 -8.67 -10.57
C HIS A 208 -6.70 -7.75 -10.88
N LEU A 209 -6.89 -6.70 -10.08
CA LEU A 209 -7.99 -5.76 -10.20
C LEU A 209 -7.43 -4.36 -10.47
N LEU A 210 -7.60 -3.87 -11.69
CA LEU A 210 -7.20 -2.53 -12.11
C LEU A 210 -8.39 -1.57 -12.01
N TYR A 211 -8.31 -0.59 -11.11
CA TYR A 211 -9.26 0.52 -11.07
C TYR A 211 -8.91 1.58 -12.10
N GLY A 212 -9.79 1.75 -13.08
CA GLY A 212 -9.57 2.61 -14.25
C GLY A 212 -9.97 4.06 -14.06
N ALA A 213 -10.72 4.42 -13.01
CA ALA A 213 -11.33 5.75 -12.85
C ALA A 213 -10.62 6.64 -11.81
N TRP A 214 -9.38 6.33 -11.42
CA TRP A 214 -8.57 7.25 -10.62
C TRP A 214 -7.71 8.15 -11.52
N PRO A 215 -7.89 9.48 -11.50
CA PRO A 215 -7.13 10.40 -12.36
C PRO A 215 -5.65 10.51 -11.95
N ASP A 216 -4.79 10.96 -12.89
CA ASP A 216 -3.37 11.22 -12.62
C ASP A 216 -3.18 12.27 -11.52
N HIS A 217 -3.88 13.39 -11.69
CA HIS A 217 -3.94 14.51 -10.76
C HIS A 217 -5.28 14.53 -10.02
N GLY A 218 -5.21 14.61 -8.69
CA GLY A 218 -6.38 14.73 -7.83
C GLY A 218 -6.98 13.38 -7.42
N VAL A 219 -8.31 13.35 -7.40
CA VAL A 219 -9.12 12.26 -6.85
C VAL A 219 -10.29 11.96 -7.79
N PRO A 220 -10.91 10.76 -7.71
CA PRO A 220 -12.13 10.47 -8.46
C PRO A 220 -13.17 11.57 -8.29
N SER A 221 -13.83 11.96 -9.38
CA SER A 221 -14.86 13.00 -9.35
C SER A 221 -16.03 12.56 -8.47
N HIS A 222 -16.92 13.50 -8.12
CA HIS A 222 -18.14 13.17 -7.37
C HIS A 222 -18.94 12.03 -8.03
N ALA A 223 -19.01 12.00 -9.38
CA ALA A 223 -19.70 10.93 -10.11
C ALA A 223 -18.99 9.57 -9.95
N ASP A 224 -17.66 9.57 -9.94
CA ASP A 224 -16.82 8.37 -9.86
C ASP A 224 -16.60 7.85 -8.42
N ARG A 225 -17.00 8.61 -7.38
CA ARG A 225 -16.96 8.13 -5.99
C ARG A 225 -17.78 6.86 -5.80
N SER A 226 -18.91 6.77 -6.51
CA SER A 226 -19.77 5.59 -6.52
C SER A 226 -19.04 4.34 -7.05
N THR A 227 -18.28 4.48 -8.15
CA THR A 227 -17.51 3.37 -8.72
C THR A 227 -16.34 2.98 -7.84
N LEU A 228 -15.74 3.93 -7.10
CA LEU A 228 -14.70 3.63 -6.11
C LEU A 228 -15.26 2.79 -4.95
N LEU A 229 -16.46 3.12 -4.45
CA LEU A 229 -17.13 2.33 -3.41
C LEU A 229 -17.48 0.93 -3.93
N SER A 230 -18.04 0.81 -5.14
CA SER A 230 -18.27 -0.48 -5.80
C SER A 230 -16.98 -1.29 -5.96
N PHE A 231 -15.87 -0.64 -6.26
CA PHE A 231 -14.56 -1.27 -6.39
C PHE A 231 -14.04 -1.80 -5.04
N LEU A 232 -14.18 -1.05 -3.95
CA LEU A 232 -13.84 -1.52 -2.59
C LEU A 232 -14.66 -2.76 -2.20
N LEU A 233 -15.96 -2.75 -2.48
CA LEU A 233 -16.85 -3.90 -2.25
C LEU A 233 -16.45 -5.11 -3.10
N LEU A 234 -16.14 -4.89 -4.38
CA LEU A 234 -15.67 -5.92 -5.30
C LEU A 234 -14.37 -6.56 -4.80
N VAL A 235 -13.39 -5.75 -4.39
CA VAL A 235 -12.09 -6.24 -3.88
C VAL A 235 -12.28 -7.08 -2.61
N ASP A 236 -13.10 -6.63 -1.66
CA ASP A 236 -13.37 -7.38 -0.42
C ASP A 236 -14.03 -8.74 -0.73
N ARG A 237 -15.01 -8.74 -1.65
CA ARG A 237 -15.70 -9.95 -2.10
C ARG A 237 -14.75 -10.91 -2.82
N VAL A 238 -14.02 -10.43 -3.83
CA VAL A 238 -13.12 -11.26 -4.65
C VAL A 238 -12.02 -11.88 -3.82
N ASN A 239 -11.51 -11.18 -2.80
CA ASN A 239 -10.58 -11.80 -1.88
C ASN A 239 -11.28 -13.02 -1.25
N ARG A 240 -12.44 -12.85 -0.62
CA ARG A 240 -13.06 -13.89 0.23
C ARG A 240 -13.78 -15.00 -0.52
N GLU A 241 -14.12 -14.80 -1.78
CA GLU A 241 -14.99 -15.66 -2.57
C GLU A 241 -14.44 -17.09 -2.71
N GLY A 242 -15.20 -18.08 -2.23
CA GLY A 242 -14.86 -19.51 -2.37
C GLY A 242 -13.81 -20.05 -1.41
N PHE A 243 -13.37 -19.26 -0.42
CA PHE A 243 -12.29 -19.68 0.51
C PHE A 243 -12.63 -19.47 1.99
N ALA A 244 -12.09 -20.35 2.83
CA ALA A 244 -12.26 -20.29 4.28
C ALA A 244 -11.39 -19.20 4.95
N ASP A 245 -10.28 -18.81 4.33
CA ASP A 245 -9.33 -17.80 4.85
C ASP A 245 -9.57 -16.38 4.32
N ASP A 246 -8.85 -15.39 4.91
CA ASP A 246 -8.84 -13.98 4.48
C ASP A 246 -7.41 -13.39 4.40
N PRO A 247 -6.53 -13.91 3.51
CA PRO A 247 -5.17 -13.42 3.33
C PRO A 247 -5.09 -11.92 3.00
N PRO A 248 -3.92 -11.32 3.24
CA PRO A 248 -3.62 -9.96 2.86
C PRO A 248 -3.85 -9.70 1.37
N ILE A 249 -4.23 -8.45 1.07
CA ILE A 249 -4.35 -7.95 -0.30
C ILE A 249 -3.12 -7.11 -0.60
N VAL A 250 -2.53 -7.32 -1.79
CA VAL A 250 -1.46 -6.45 -2.30
C VAL A 250 -2.10 -5.27 -3.01
N ALA A 251 -1.75 -4.03 -2.66
CA ALA A 251 -2.26 -2.83 -3.29
C ALA A 251 -1.12 -1.90 -3.73
N GLY A 252 -1.21 -1.39 -4.96
CA GLY A 252 -0.21 -0.51 -5.53
C GLY A 252 -0.82 0.52 -6.48
N CYS A 253 -0.26 1.72 -6.48
CA CYS A 253 -0.44 2.69 -7.56
C CYS A 253 0.87 2.75 -8.35
N SER A 254 1.42 3.93 -8.61
CA SER A 254 2.77 4.04 -9.16
C SER A 254 3.84 3.91 -8.08
N ALA A 255 3.81 4.80 -7.08
CA ALA A 255 4.75 4.78 -5.95
C ALA A 255 4.30 3.90 -4.77
N GLY A 256 3.02 3.51 -4.75
CA GLY A 256 2.46 2.71 -3.66
C GLY A 256 2.19 3.49 -2.38
N VAL A 257 1.90 4.80 -2.45
CA VAL A 257 1.72 5.67 -1.26
C VAL A 257 0.42 6.50 -1.29
N GLY A 258 0.21 7.34 -2.31
CA GLY A 258 -0.94 8.25 -2.36
C GLY A 258 -2.29 7.54 -2.51
N ARG A 259 -2.61 7.10 -3.73
CA ARG A 259 -3.85 6.37 -4.03
C ARG A 259 -3.95 5.08 -3.22
N THR A 260 -2.83 4.37 -3.08
CA THR A 260 -2.72 3.15 -2.25
C THR A 260 -3.13 3.40 -0.81
N GLY A 261 -2.57 4.44 -0.17
CA GLY A 261 -2.94 4.78 1.20
C GLY A 261 -4.39 5.20 1.33
N ALA A 262 -4.91 5.96 0.37
CA ALA A 262 -6.31 6.38 0.41
C ALA A 262 -7.26 5.18 0.25
N PHE A 263 -6.93 4.24 -0.62
CA PHE A 263 -7.68 3.00 -0.81
C PHE A 263 -7.67 2.11 0.44
N ILE A 264 -6.50 1.91 1.07
CA ILE A 264 -6.39 1.11 2.30
C ILE A 264 -7.11 1.80 3.47
N ALA A 265 -6.97 3.12 3.62
CA ALA A 265 -7.68 3.89 4.65
C ALA A 265 -9.20 3.78 4.49
N LEU A 266 -9.71 3.91 3.25
CA LEU A 266 -11.12 3.69 2.95
C LEU A 266 -11.57 2.27 3.30
N SER A 267 -10.80 1.25 2.92
CA SER A 267 -11.11 -0.14 3.31
C SER A 267 -11.25 -0.27 4.82
N SER A 268 -10.26 0.19 5.59
CA SER A 268 -10.25 0.12 7.06
C SER A 268 -11.49 0.78 7.68
N LEU A 269 -11.78 2.01 7.25
CA LEU A 269 -12.85 2.83 7.82
C LEU A 269 -14.25 2.36 7.39
N LEU A 270 -14.39 1.86 6.16
CA LEU A 270 -15.65 1.24 5.72
C LEU A 270 -15.89 -0.11 6.44
N ARG A 271 -14.83 -0.87 6.73
CA ARG A 271 -14.91 -2.10 7.52
C ARG A 271 -15.34 -1.83 8.95
N SER A 272 -14.75 -0.83 9.59
CA SER A 272 -15.14 -0.44 10.96
C SER A 272 -16.58 0.09 11.05
N ARG A 273 -17.07 0.69 9.95
CA ARG A 273 -18.48 1.08 9.80
C ARG A 273 -19.40 -0.07 9.38
N LYS A 274 -18.91 -1.30 9.18
CA LYS A 274 -19.66 -2.49 8.70
C LYS A 274 -20.18 -2.40 7.26
N VAL A 275 -19.61 -1.52 6.44
CA VAL A 275 -19.90 -1.44 5.00
C VAL A 275 -19.16 -2.55 4.26
N LEU A 276 -17.90 -2.81 4.65
CA LEU A 276 -17.17 -4.02 4.26
C LEU A 276 -17.31 -5.09 5.34
N SER A 277 -17.14 -6.37 4.94
CA SER A 277 -17.19 -7.50 5.87
C SER A 277 -16.11 -7.39 6.94
N PRO A 278 -16.30 -7.81 8.20
CA PRO A 278 -15.18 -7.83 9.15
C PRO A 278 -14.04 -8.76 8.65
N ALA A 279 -12.80 -8.44 8.99
CA ALA A 279 -11.66 -9.33 8.74
C ALA A 279 -11.92 -10.66 9.47
N LYS A 280 -11.60 -11.81 8.85
CA LYS A 280 -11.86 -13.12 9.48
C LYS A 280 -10.99 -13.33 10.72
N GLU A 281 -9.74 -12.88 10.65
CA GLU A 281 -8.76 -12.94 11.75
C GLU A 281 -8.19 -11.53 11.98
N PRO A 282 -8.94 -10.63 12.62
CA PRO A 282 -8.50 -9.27 12.83
C PRO A 282 -7.29 -9.25 13.78
N SER A 283 -6.23 -8.53 13.40
CA SER A 283 -5.10 -8.27 14.29
C SER A 283 -5.34 -7.00 15.12
N PRO A 284 -5.08 -7.04 16.43
CA PRO A 284 -5.22 -5.85 17.27
C PRO A 284 -4.11 -4.84 16.94
N PRO A 285 -4.37 -3.51 16.95
CA PRO A 285 -3.37 -2.50 16.62
C PRO A 285 -2.08 -2.55 17.47
N GLN A 286 -2.16 -3.11 18.68
CA GLN A 286 -1.06 -3.25 19.62
C GLN A 286 0.07 -4.17 19.14
N VAL A 287 -0.13 -4.92 18.04
CA VAL A 287 0.96 -5.65 17.38
C VAL A 287 1.99 -4.71 16.75
N LEU A 288 1.61 -3.45 16.51
CA LEU A 288 2.53 -2.40 16.05
C LEU A 288 3.14 -1.68 17.26
N PRO A 289 4.44 -1.33 17.20
CA PRO A 289 5.04 -0.49 18.23
C PRO A 289 4.37 0.89 18.26
N PRO A 290 4.27 1.55 19.43
CA PRO A 290 3.76 2.91 19.51
C PRO A 290 4.64 3.88 18.72
N SER A 291 4.02 4.93 18.17
CA SER A 291 4.72 5.98 17.42
C SER A 291 5.73 6.70 18.34
N PRO A 292 7.03 6.76 17.99
CA PRO A 292 8.05 7.43 18.78
C PRO A 292 7.92 8.96 18.79
N ILE A 293 7.14 9.55 17.87
CA ILE A 293 6.79 10.99 17.85
C ILE A 293 5.57 11.31 18.73
N GLY A 294 5.17 10.38 19.60
CA GLY A 294 4.10 10.57 20.56
C GLY A 294 2.69 10.48 19.98
N PRO A 295 1.66 10.61 20.84
CA PRO A 295 0.27 10.53 20.44
C PRO A 295 -0.16 11.72 19.58
N LEU A 296 -1.29 11.57 18.91
CA LEU A 296 -1.94 12.67 18.20
C LEU A 296 -2.35 13.79 19.18
N PRO A 297 -2.30 15.07 18.78
CA PRO A 297 -2.78 16.18 19.59
C PRO A 297 -4.28 16.06 19.90
N LYS A 298 -4.70 16.61 21.05
CA LYS A 298 -6.10 16.61 21.49
C LYS A 298 -7.10 17.17 20.46
N SER A 299 -6.65 18.06 19.57
CA SER A 299 -7.50 18.63 18.52
C SER A 299 -8.00 17.60 17.50
N VAL A 300 -7.30 16.47 17.34
CA VAL A 300 -7.61 15.43 16.33
C VAL A 300 -7.55 14.01 16.90
N GLU A 301 -7.40 13.84 18.22
CA GLU A 301 -7.22 12.52 18.88
C GLU A 301 -8.42 11.58 18.71
N ASN A 302 -9.61 12.14 18.43
CA ASN A 302 -10.85 11.43 18.21
C ASN A 302 -11.23 11.31 16.73
N ASP A 303 -10.42 11.85 15.82
CA ASP A 303 -10.66 11.81 14.39
C ASP A 303 -10.19 10.46 13.81
N ALA A 304 -11.13 9.58 13.47
CA ALA A 304 -10.84 8.25 12.94
C ALA A 304 -10.07 8.30 11.61
N VAL A 305 -10.30 9.31 10.76
CA VAL A 305 -9.59 9.44 9.48
C VAL A 305 -8.15 9.82 9.75
N VAL A 306 -7.90 10.80 10.63
CA VAL A 306 -6.54 11.20 11.00
C VAL A 306 -5.78 10.05 11.67
N LYS A 307 -6.42 9.32 12.58
CA LYS A 307 -5.82 8.16 13.25
C LYS A 307 -5.43 7.06 12.26
N GLU A 308 -6.31 6.73 11.33
CA GLU A 308 -6.01 5.74 10.29
C GLU A 308 -4.82 6.20 9.45
N ILE A 309 -4.85 7.42 8.90
CA ILE A 309 -3.79 7.93 8.04
C ILE A 309 -2.45 8.00 8.78
N ASP A 310 -2.45 8.47 10.02
CA ASP A 310 -1.25 8.54 10.86
C ASP A 310 -0.68 7.14 11.09
N SER A 311 -1.52 6.15 11.41
CA SER A 311 -1.12 4.74 11.55
C SER A 311 -0.58 4.13 10.25
N LEU A 312 -1.17 4.45 9.09
CA LEU A 312 -0.63 4.02 7.80
C LEU A 312 0.74 4.66 7.53
N ARG A 313 0.92 5.94 7.86
CA ARG A 313 2.20 6.66 7.71
C ARG A 313 3.28 6.19 8.67
N GLU A 314 2.91 5.65 9.84
CA GLU A 314 3.86 4.92 10.68
C GLU A 314 4.38 3.68 9.94
N GLN A 315 3.57 3.00 9.12
CA GLN A 315 3.98 1.73 8.53
C GLN A 315 4.64 1.88 7.15
N ARG A 316 4.28 2.92 6.39
CA ARG A 316 4.92 3.26 5.10
C ARG A 316 4.95 4.79 4.90
N PRO A 317 6.10 5.38 4.54
CA PRO A 317 6.21 6.81 4.27
C PRO A 317 5.18 7.36 3.27
N GLY A 318 4.63 8.54 3.56
CA GLY A 318 3.83 9.31 2.59
C GLY A 318 2.47 8.73 2.21
N MET A 319 1.93 7.76 2.97
CA MET A 319 0.58 7.22 2.75
C MET A 319 -0.48 8.35 2.79
N VAL A 320 -1.39 8.34 1.81
CA VAL A 320 -2.34 9.45 1.56
C VAL A 320 -1.58 10.76 1.36
N GLN A 321 -0.96 10.90 0.20
CA GLN A 321 0.11 11.88 -0.05
C GLN A 321 -0.40 13.32 -0.20
N ARG A 322 -1.66 13.51 -0.60
CA ARG A 322 -2.22 14.84 -0.92
C ARG A 322 -3.46 15.15 -0.09
N ASP A 323 -3.68 16.43 0.20
CA ASP A 323 -4.84 16.92 0.94
C ASP A 323 -6.16 16.56 0.25
N GLU A 324 -6.22 16.57 -1.08
CA GLU A 324 -7.43 16.14 -1.80
C GLU A 324 -7.77 14.67 -1.53
N GLN A 325 -6.76 13.80 -1.33
CA GLN A 325 -6.98 12.40 -0.99
C GLN A 325 -7.50 12.24 0.44
N VAL A 326 -7.06 13.10 1.37
CA VAL A 326 -7.62 13.15 2.72
C VAL A 326 -9.09 13.55 2.67
N ARG A 327 -9.43 14.62 1.92
CA ARG A 327 -10.82 15.08 1.73
C ARG A 327 -11.70 14.01 1.10
N LEU A 328 -11.20 13.32 0.07
CA LEU A 328 -11.89 12.19 -0.57
C LEU A 328 -12.28 11.10 0.45
N ILE A 329 -11.43 10.81 1.44
CA ILE A 329 -11.74 9.80 2.46
C ILE A 329 -12.97 10.23 3.28
N TYR A 330 -13.02 11.47 3.75
CA TYR A 330 -14.20 11.99 4.47
C TYR A 330 -15.45 11.94 3.60
N GLU A 331 -15.33 12.40 2.36
CA GLU A 331 -16.40 12.47 1.37
C GLU A 331 -17.01 11.10 1.07
N VAL A 332 -16.19 10.07 0.81
CA VAL A 332 -16.68 8.71 0.54
C VAL A 332 -17.29 8.07 1.79
N LEU A 333 -16.75 8.35 2.97
CA LEU A 333 -17.31 7.85 4.23
C LEU A 333 -18.66 8.49 4.56
N GLN A 334 -18.85 9.77 4.22
CA GLN A 334 -20.14 10.44 4.32
C GLN A 334 -21.15 9.78 3.37
N ASP A 335 -20.82 9.67 2.09
CA ASP A 335 -21.69 9.02 1.08
C ASP A 335 -22.10 7.59 1.49
N ALA A 336 -21.17 6.81 2.05
CA ALA A 336 -21.44 5.44 2.48
C ALA A 336 -22.36 5.35 3.70
N THR A 337 -22.44 6.41 4.51
CA THR A 337 -23.31 6.49 5.69
C THR A 337 -24.72 6.94 5.31
N GLU A 338 -24.85 7.84 4.35
CA GLU A 338 -26.15 8.34 3.84
C GLU A 338 -26.94 7.29 3.02
N ARG A 339 -26.28 6.24 2.54
CA ARG A 339 -26.91 5.13 1.78
C ARG A 339 -27.47 4.00 2.66
N ARG A 340 -27.42 4.13 3.99
CA ARG A 340 -27.97 3.15 4.94
C ARG A 340 -29.33 3.56 5.46
#